data_AF-A0A945XDZ1-F1
#
_entry.id   AF-A0A945XDZ1-F1
#
_cell.length_a   1.000
_cell.length_b   1.000
_cell.length_c   1.000
_cell.angle_alpha   90.00
_cell.angle_beta   90.00
_cell.angle_gamma   90.00
#
_symmetry.space_group_name_H-M   'P 1'
#
loop_
_entity.id
_entity.type
_entity.pdbx_description
1 polymer ?
#
loop_
_entity_poly.entity_id
_entity_poly.type
_entity_poly.pdbx_seq_one_letter_code
_entity_poly.pdbx_strand_id
1 'polypeptide(L)'
;MTTLSACARADETNFSQRAGFAEYFAANPPSAERPDAADQALLSRYRPRLFLGPGLEPPIRFYEDYIAQGRLIGRDGKVLSTDVSPEQLNRHREDPYVVFEHIPSKASTRSEMFGRVDRETFDLGGESRNFTFLTWNATFRTSGIAVGISAWKGLMLGIGGDLIDWHQLDHYTAVTLALDERQRPVALMFQQHNYRRTYIVGADMTWTADDRIGVDVAMRSNEFYAHRPERTVRRAASFLSPDTVEYLVTGRAAPFRIADDITDPAIEVDYTLSFLPQTDAFYTFKGFLGEKRLLPGRSGPPGADYNTLPERKPLHRQMISFHWRENDEDYVRWFSEPGRGFDHLSERFSRLIARQD
;
A
#
# COMPACT_ATOMS: atom_id res chain seq x y z
N MET A 1 23.37 -3.96 -12.52
CA MET A 1 23.85 -2.58 -12.27
C MET A 1 23.44 -1.72 -13.45
N THR A 2 22.36 -0.95 -13.27
CA THR A 2 21.99 0.17 -14.11
C THR A 2 21.75 1.31 -13.13
N THR A 3 22.74 2.18 -13.03
CA THR A 3 22.62 3.49 -12.38
C THR A 3 21.49 4.25 -13.05
N LEU A 4 20.31 4.25 -12.44
CA LEU A 4 19.22 5.19 -12.74
C LEU A 4 19.63 6.57 -12.22
N SER A 5 20.61 7.19 -12.89
CA SER A 5 20.74 8.65 -12.88
C SER A 5 19.58 9.20 -13.71
N ALA A 6 18.41 9.26 -13.07
CA ALA A 6 17.26 9.97 -13.58
C ALA A 6 17.54 11.47 -13.51
N CYS A 7 17.98 12.05 -14.63
CA CYS A 7 17.78 13.47 -14.92
C CYS A 7 16.39 13.68 -15.58
N ALA A 8 15.35 13.03 -15.06
CA ALA A 8 13.99 13.55 -15.15
C ALA A 8 13.77 14.29 -13.84
N ARG A 9 13.38 15.57 -13.89
CA ARG A 9 13.10 16.31 -12.66
C ARG A 9 11.98 15.59 -11.92
N ALA A 10 12.11 15.44 -10.61
CA ALA A 10 11.18 14.68 -9.76
C ALA A 10 9.72 15.22 -9.79
N ASP A 11 9.49 16.37 -10.43
CA ASP A 11 8.21 17.05 -10.64
C ASP A 11 7.55 16.76 -12.01
N GLU A 12 8.24 16.11 -12.95
CA GLU A 12 7.73 15.90 -14.32
C GLU A 12 7.10 14.51 -14.56
N THR A 13 7.41 13.51 -13.73
CA THR A 13 6.93 12.12 -13.93
C THR A 13 6.38 11.48 -12.66
N ASN A 14 5.31 10.68 -12.79
CA ASN A 14 4.74 9.87 -11.71
C ASN A 14 5.15 8.39 -11.81
N PHE A 15 4.94 7.62 -10.74
CA PHE A 15 5.22 6.19 -10.65
C PHE A 15 4.50 5.37 -11.73
N SER A 16 3.29 5.78 -12.13
CA SER A 16 2.51 5.18 -13.23
C SER A 16 3.21 5.21 -14.59
N GLN A 17 4.17 6.12 -14.78
CA GLN A 17 4.91 6.30 -16.04
C GLN A 17 6.18 5.43 -16.10
N ARG A 18 6.47 4.61 -15.07
CA ARG A 18 7.57 3.66 -15.12
C ARG A 18 7.30 2.59 -16.20
N ALA A 19 8.37 2.20 -16.90
CA ALA A 19 8.30 1.17 -17.94
C ALA A 19 7.73 -0.14 -17.38
N GLY A 20 6.91 -0.85 -18.18
CA GLY A 20 6.28 -2.12 -17.81
C GLY A 20 4.82 -2.00 -17.35
N PHE A 21 4.37 -0.84 -16.87
CA PHE A 21 2.98 -0.67 -16.42
C PHE A 21 1.98 -0.75 -17.57
N ALA A 22 2.30 -0.09 -18.70
CA ALA A 22 1.42 -0.11 -19.87
C ALA A 22 1.27 -1.54 -20.41
N GLU A 23 2.38 -2.27 -20.51
CA GLU A 23 2.41 -3.67 -20.94
C GLU A 23 1.65 -4.56 -19.95
N TYR A 24 1.86 -4.38 -18.64
CA TYR A 24 1.18 -5.15 -17.61
C TYR A 24 -0.34 -4.99 -17.65
N PHE A 25 -0.84 -3.74 -17.66
CA PHE A 25 -2.29 -3.49 -17.66
C PHE A 25 -2.95 -3.77 -19.02
N ALA A 26 -2.20 -3.77 -20.12
CA ALA A 26 -2.70 -4.27 -21.40
C ALA A 26 -2.91 -5.80 -21.35
N ALA A 27 -2.00 -6.54 -20.71
CA ALA A 27 -2.13 -7.99 -20.54
C ALA A 27 -3.11 -8.40 -19.42
N ASN A 28 -3.30 -7.53 -18.42
CA ASN A 28 -4.13 -7.77 -17.25
C ASN A 28 -5.09 -6.57 -17.06
N PRO A 29 -6.08 -6.40 -17.95
CA PRO A 29 -6.98 -5.26 -17.87
C PRO A 29 -7.77 -5.27 -16.56
N PRO A 30 -7.87 -4.14 -15.85
CA PRO A 30 -8.66 -4.05 -14.63
C PRO A 30 -10.14 -4.33 -14.92
N SER A 31 -10.81 -5.04 -14.00
CA SER A 31 -12.23 -5.34 -14.14
C SER A 31 -13.10 -4.08 -14.07
N ALA A 32 -14.04 -3.95 -15.02
CA ALA A 32 -15.06 -2.90 -15.00
C ALA A 32 -16.23 -3.24 -14.06
N GLU A 33 -16.29 -4.47 -13.56
CA GLU A 33 -17.32 -4.93 -12.64
C GLU A 33 -16.95 -4.61 -11.19
N ARG A 34 -17.97 -4.31 -10.38
CA ARG A 34 -17.82 -4.23 -8.93
C ARG A 34 -17.84 -5.64 -8.32
N PRO A 35 -17.25 -5.84 -7.13
CA PRO A 35 -17.47 -7.04 -6.33
C PRO A 35 -18.96 -7.41 -6.27
N ASP A 36 -19.30 -8.66 -6.60
CA ASP A 36 -20.67 -9.16 -6.54
C ASP A 36 -21.11 -9.44 -5.08
N ALA A 37 -22.34 -9.94 -4.89
CA ALA A 37 -22.87 -10.18 -3.54
C ALA A 37 -22.05 -11.22 -2.74
N ALA A 38 -21.47 -12.22 -3.39
CA ALA A 38 -20.64 -13.23 -2.73
C ALA A 38 -19.29 -12.64 -2.33
N ASP A 39 -18.69 -11.83 -3.20
CA ASP A 39 -17.45 -11.11 -2.92
C ASP A 39 -17.62 -10.08 -1.80
N GLN A 40 -18.73 -9.34 -1.81
CA GLN A 40 -19.06 -8.40 -0.74
C GLN A 40 -19.27 -9.12 0.60
N ALA A 41 -19.88 -10.32 0.59
CA ALA A 41 -20.03 -11.13 1.79
C ALA A 41 -18.68 -11.60 2.35
N LEU A 42 -17.74 -12.02 1.50
CA LEU A 42 -16.37 -12.38 1.90
C LEU A 42 -15.63 -11.16 2.49
N LEU A 43 -15.66 -10.03 1.80
CA LEU A 43 -15.03 -8.78 2.26
C LEU A 43 -15.63 -8.28 3.58
N SER A 44 -16.93 -8.51 3.80
CA SER A 44 -17.61 -8.13 5.04
C SER A 44 -17.28 -9.08 6.19
N ARG A 45 -17.26 -10.39 5.94
CA ARG A 45 -16.92 -11.41 6.93
C ARG A 45 -15.51 -11.20 7.48
N TYR A 46 -14.54 -11.02 6.59
CA TYR A 46 -13.12 -10.88 6.94
C TYR A 46 -12.69 -9.43 7.18
N ARG A 47 -13.64 -8.50 7.36
CA ARG A 47 -13.39 -7.06 7.49
C ARG A 47 -12.38 -6.77 8.61
N PRO A 48 -11.22 -6.15 8.32
CA PRO A 48 -10.20 -5.84 9.32
C PRO A 48 -10.71 -4.97 10.48
N ARG A 49 -10.14 -5.17 11.66
CA ARG A 49 -10.27 -4.26 12.82
C ARG A 49 -9.13 -3.25 12.75
N LEU A 50 -9.45 -2.02 12.39
CA LEU A 50 -8.45 -0.96 12.20
C LEU A 50 -8.25 -0.20 13.51
N PHE A 51 -7.01 -0.09 13.99
CA PHE A 51 -6.66 0.59 15.24
C PHE A 51 -5.76 1.80 14.98
N LEU A 52 -6.08 2.92 15.63
CA LEU A 52 -5.34 4.18 15.52
C LEU A 52 -4.68 4.59 16.83
N GLY A 53 -3.60 5.35 16.66
CA GLY A 53 -3.01 6.22 17.68
C GLY A 53 -3.99 7.24 18.25
N PRO A 54 -3.83 7.65 19.53
CA PRO A 54 -4.60 8.76 20.09
C PRO A 54 -4.45 10.02 19.23
N GLY A 55 -5.58 10.63 18.86
CA GLY A 55 -5.61 11.89 18.11
C GLY A 55 -5.30 11.79 16.62
N LEU A 56 -5.15 10.59 16.05
CA LEU A 56 -5.02 10.42 14.60
C LEU A 56 -6.40 10.51 13.91
N GLU A 57 -6.43 11.12 12.72
CA GLU A 57 -7.62 11.12 11.86
C GLU A 57 -7.81 9.71 11.26
N PRO A 58 -9.03 9.14 11.28
CA PRO A 58 -9.30 7.88 10.59
C PRO A 58 -9.22 8.04 9.06
N PRO A 59 -9.20 6.92 8.31
CA PRO A 59 -9.39 6.98 6.86
C PRO A 59 -10.61 7.81 6.50
N ILE A 60 -10.56 8.58 5.43
CA ILE A 60 -11.64 9.44 4.95
C ILE A 60 -12.26 8.87 3.67
N ARG A 61 -13.45 9.36 3.30
CA ARG A 61 -14.07 8.99 2.03
C ARG A 61 -13.31 9.62 0.88
N PHE A 62 -12.88 8.80 -0.08
CA PHE A 62 -12.05 9.26 -1.19
C PHE A 62 -12.78 10.32 -2.03
N TYR A 63 -14.02 10.06 -2.43
CA TYR A 63 -14.71 10.99 -3.33
C TYR A 63 -15.26 12.21 -2.60
N GLU A 64 -15.91 12.02 -1.46
CA GLU A 64 -16.66 13.06 -0.75
C GLU A 64 -15.77 13.97 0.10
N ASP A 65 -14.68 13.44 0.66
CA ASP A 65 -13.86 14.17 1.63
C ASP A 65 -12.45 14.51 1.12
N TYR A 66 -11.95 13.78 0.11
CA TYR A 66 -10.66 14.04 -0.53
C TYR A 66 -10.84 14.72 -1.91
N ILE A 67 -11.48 14.05 -2.87
CA ILE A 67 -11.60 14.53 -4.26
C ILE A 67 -12.51 15.77 -4.36
N ALA A 68 -13.64 15.79 -3.66
CA ALA A 68 -14.52 16.97 -3.63
C ALA A 68 -13.86 18.20 -2.99
N GLN A 69 -12.72 18.02 -2.31
CA GLN A 69 -11.95 19.08 -1.66
C GLN A 69 -10.68 19.36 -2.46
N GLY A 70 -10.81 19.84 -3.69
CA GLY A 70 -9.64 20.12 -4.53
C GLY A 70 -9.97 20.62 -5.93
N ARG A 71 -8.95 20.64 -6.78
CA ARG A 71 -9.09 21.06 -8.19
C ARG A 71 -8.30 20.15 -9.12
N LEU A 72 -8.81 19.96 -10.32
CA LEU A 72 -8.11 19.28 -11.41
C LEU A 72 -7.40 20.29 -12.29
N ILE A 73 -6.14 20.00 -12.60
CA ILE A 73 -5.25 20.84 -13.40
C ILE A 73 -4.72 20.00 -14.56
N GLY A 74 -4.84 20.56 -15.77
CA GLY A 74 -4.39 19.93 -17.00
C GLY A 74 -2.90 20.08 -17.25
N ARG A 75 -2.40 19.41 -18.28
CA ARG A 75 -0.99 19.48 -18.70
C ARG A 75 -0.48 20.89 -18.99
N ASP A 76 -1.35 21.77 -19.48
CA ASP A 76 -1.02 23.17 -19.77
C ASP A 76 -1.09 24.09 -18.53
N GLY A 77 -1.28 23.51 -17.34
CA GLY A 77 -1.40 24.22 -16.08
C GLY A 77 -2.77 24.90 -15.88
N LYS A 78 -3.71 24.74 -16.82
CA LYS A 78 -5.06 25.31 -16.65
C LYS A 78 -5.90 24.45 -15.73
N VAL A 79 -6.73 25.12 -14.95
CA VAL A 79 -7.74 24.47 -14.12
C VAL A 79 -8.80 23.86 -15.05
N LEU A 80 -8.92 22.53 -15.01
CA LEU A 80 -9.96 21.78 -15.70
C LEU A 80 -11.28 21.81 -14.92
N SER A 81 -11.20 21.80 -13.58
CA SER A 81 -12.35 21.91 -12.69
C SER A 81 -11.94 22.31 -11.28
N THR A 82 -12.79 23.09 -10.61
CA THR A 82 -12.71 23.36 -9.16
C THR A 82 -13.83 22.66 -8.37
N ASP A 83 -14.67 21.88 -9.05
CA ASP A 83 -15.75 21.08 -8.47
C ASP A 83 -15.58 19.66 -8.99
N VAL A 84 -14.59 18.95 -8.41
CA VAL A 84 -14.13 17.67 -8.93
C VAL A 84 -15.08 16.55 -8.51
N SER A 85 -15.85 16.04 -9.47
CA SER A 85 -16.73 14.88 -9.29
C SER A 85 -16.02 13.56 -9.64
N PRO A 86 -16.56 12.40 -9.20
CA PRO A 86 -16.06 11.09 -9.65
C PRO A 86 -16.02 10.95 -11.17
N GLU A 87 -17.01 11.46 -11.88
CA GLU A 87 -17.09 11.42 -13.34
C GLU A 87 -16.00 12.27 -14.00
N GLN A 88 -15.72 13.45 -13.43
CA GLN A 88 -14.65 14.31 -13.92
C GLN A 88 -13.28 13.66 -13.71
N LEU A 89 -13.03 13.10 -12.54
CA LEU A 89 -11.77 12.42 -12.26
C LEU A 89 -11.57 11.21 -13.18
N ASN A 90 -12.60 10.37 -13.34
CA ASN A 90 -12.57 9.19 -14.20
C ASN A 90 -12.37 9.54 -15.68
N ARG A 91 -12.91 10.68 -16.17
CA ARG A 91 -12.68 11.15 -17.55
C ARG A 91 -11.20 11.39 -17.87
N HIS A 92 -10.42 11.76 -16.85
CA HIS A 92 -9.00 12.09 -17.00
C HIS A 92 -8.06 10.98 -16.53
N ARG A 93 -8.58 9.80 -16.14
CA ARG A 93 -7.77 8.73 -15.53
C ARG A 93 -6.60 8.24 -16.38
N GLU A 94 -6.73 8.30 -17.70
CA GLU A 94 -5.70 7.83 -18.62
C GLU A 94 -4.61 8.88 -18.92
N ASP A 95 -4.79 10.14 -18.48
CA ASP A 95 -3.83 11.21 -18.73
C ASP A 95 -2.79 11.29 -17.59
N PRO A 96 -1.52 10.90 -17.83
CA PRO A 96 -0.50 10.89 -16.78
C PRO A 96 -0.04 12.30 -16.37
N TYR A 97 -0.44 13.34 -17.09
CA TYR A 97 -0.01 14.70 -16.81
C TYR A 97 -1.01 15.51 -15.99
N VAL A 98 -2.25 15.02 -15.85
CA VAL A 98 -3.28 15.66 -15.03
C VAL A 98 -2.93 15.57 -13.55
N VAL A 99 -3.20 16.66 -12.83
CA VAL A 99 -2.93 16.80 -11.40
C VAL A 99 -4.21 17.13 -10.68
N PHE A 100 -4.54 16.35 -9.66
CA PHE A 100 -5.50 16.71 -8.65
C PHE A 100 -4.77 17.37 -7.49
N GLU A 101 -5.03 18.64 -7.23
CA GLU A 101 -4.50 19.35 -6.06
C GLU A 101 -5.54 19.32 -4.94
N HIS A 102 -5.23 18.59 -3.86
CA HIS A 102 -6.07 18.53 -2.67
C HIS A 102 -5.99 19.85 -1.89
N ILE A 103 -7.14 20.34 -1.44
CA ILE A 103 -7.27 21.51 -0.58
C ILE A 103 -7.85 21.00 0.75
N PRO A 104 -7.02 20.73 1.76
CA PRO A 104 -7.47 20.03 2.97
C PRO A 104 -8.56 20.79 3.71
N SER A 105 -9.66 20.09 4.00
CA SER A 105 -10.71 20.55 4.90
C SER A 105 -10.52 19.94 6.30
N LYS A 106 -10.75 20.73 7.35
CA LYS A 106 -10.75 20.26 8.75
C LYS A 106 -12.10 19.72 9.22
N ALA A 107 -13.07 19.59 8.31
CA ALA A 107 -14.38 19.07 8.65
C ALA A 107 -14.27 17.61 9.12
N SER A 108 -15.02 17.26 10.17
CA SER A 108 -15.13 15.87 10.62
C SER A 108 -15.69 15.00 9.49
N THR A 109 -15.08 13.84 9.28
CA THR A 109 -15.44 12.90 8.22
C THR A 109 -15.98 11.61 8.80
N ARG A 110 -16.70 10.86 7.97
CA ARG A 110 -16.96 9.44 8.22
C ARG A 110 -15.81 8.64 7.63
N SER A 111 -15.50 7.51 8.24
CA SER A 111 -14.48 6.62 7.72
C SER A 111 -15.02 5.65 6.69
N GLU A 112 -14.24 5.40 5.65
CA GLU A 112 -14.55 4.47 4.56
C GLU A 112 -13.28 3.74 4.13
N MET A 113 -13.45 2.48 3.73
CA MET A 113 -12.43 1.71 3.00
C MET A 113 -13.08 1.06 1.78
N PHE A 114 -12.30 0.92 0.69
CA PHE A 114 -12.75 0.21 -0.50
C PHE A 114 -12.31 -1.24 -0.47
N GLY A 115 -13.29 -2.14 -0.55
CA GLY A 115 -13.09 -3.57 -0.70
C GLY A 115 -12.92 -3.97 -2.16
N ARG A 116 -11.96 -4.86 -2.42
CA ARG A 116 -11.65 -5.41 -3.74
C ARG A 116 -11.36 -6.90 -3.63
N VAL A 117 -11.77 -7.66 -4.63
CA VAL A 117 -11.42 -9.07 -4.79
C VAL A 117 -10.61 -9.27 -6.06
N ASP A 118 -9.52 -10.03 -5.95
CA ASP A 118 -8.75 -10.55 -7.07
C ASP A 118 -8.64 -12.07 -6.93
N ARG A 119 -8.55 -12.77 -8.05
CA ARG A 119 -8.42 -14.24 -8.07
C ARG A 119 -7.26 -14.59 -8.98
N GLU A 120 -6.33 -15.40 -8.49
CA GLU A 120 -5.17 -15.83 -9.26
C GLU A 120 -5.01 -17.35 -9.17
N THR A 121 -4.65 -17.95 -10.30
CA THR A 121 -4.20 -19.34 -10.40
C THR A 121 -2.72 -19.31 -10.75
N PHE A 122 -1.89 -20.00 -9.96
CA PHE A 122 -0.45 -20.05 -10.20
C PHE A 122 0.16 -21.35 -9.66
N ASP A 123 1.36 -21.67 -10.15
CA ASP A 123 2.14 -22.80 -9.64
C ASP A 123 2.80 -22.45 -8.30
N LEU A 124 2.52 -23.24 -7.27
CA LEU A 124 3.08 -23.09 -5.94
C LEU A 124 3.76 -24.39 -5.50
N GLY A 125 5.03 -24.54 -5.88
CA GLY A 125 5.82 -25.72 -5.55
C GLY A 125 5.47 -26.93 -6.41
N GLY A 126 5.19 -26.72 -7.70
CA GLY A 126 4.86 -27.78 -8.67
C GLY A 126 3.38 -28.17 -8.73
N GLU A 127 2.53 -27.48 -7.96
CA GLU A 127 1.08 -27.67 -7.98
C GLU A 127 0.37 -26.39 -8.42
N SER A 128 -0.59 -26.51 -9.33
CA SER A 128 -1.48 -25.40 -9.70
C SER A 128 -2.49 -25.17 -8.59
N ARG A 129 -2.43 -23.99 -7.98
CA ARG A 129 -3.25 -23.58 -6.83
C ARG A 129 -4.09 -22.35 -7.18
N ASN A 130 -5.29 -22.24 -6.60
CA ASN A 130 -6.17 -21.08 -6.77
C ASN A 130 -6.26 -20.30 -5.47
N PHE A 131 -6.05 -18.99 -5.56
CA PHE A 131 -6.17 -18.10 -4.42
C PHE A 131 -7.17 -16.98 -4.70
N THR A 132 -7.92 -16.60 -3.66
CA THR A 132 -8.77 -15.40 -3.64
C THR A 132 -8.13 -14.37 -2.72
N PHE A 133 -7.85 -13.19 -3.24
CA PHE A 133 -7.26 -12.07 -2.50
C PHE A 133 -8.33 -11.04 -2.18
N LEU A 134 -8.56 -10.80 -0.89
CA LEU A 134 -9.46 -9.78 -0.38
C LEU A 134 -8.63 -8.57 0.05
N THR A 135 -8.80 -7.42 -0.61
CA THR A 135 -8.03 -6.20 -0.31
C THR A 135 -8.95 -5.11 0.21
N TRP A 136 -8.55 -4.46 1.31
CA TRP A 136 -9.21 -3.27 1.84
C TRP A 136 -8.26 -2.08 1.75
N ASN A 137 -8.65 -1.05 0.99
CA ASN A 137 -7.86 0.14 0.74
C ASN A 137 -8.40 1.31 1.57
N ALA A 138 -7.52 2.03 2.25
CA ALA A 138 -7.83 3.24 3.00
C ALA A 138 -7.29 4.47 2.28
N THR A 139 -8.02 5.58 2.38
CA THR A 139 -7.54 6.91 1.99
C THR A 139 -7.33 7.76 3.23
N PHE A 140 -6.16 8.38 3.37
CA PHE A 140 -5.88 9.34 4.42
C PHE A 140 -5.76 10.74 3.84
N ARG A 141 -6.26 11.74 4.58
CA ARG A 141 -6.23 13.15 4.15
C ARG A 141 -4.81 13.67 3.96
N THR A 142 -3.94 13.28 4.87
CA THR A 142 -2.54 13.67 4.93
C THR A 142 -1.69 12.47 5.29
N SER A 143 -0.48 12.42 4.77
CA SER A 143 0.55 11.50 5.24
C SER A 143 1.88 12.22 5.41
N GLY A 144 2.57 11.93 6.51
CA GLY A 144 3.74 12.62 6.99
C GLY A 144 4.95 11.72 7.12
N ILE A 145 6.05 12.30 7.60
CA ILE A 145 7.27 11.54 7.93
C ILE A 145 7.02 10.69 9.17
N ALA A 146 7.52 9.45 9.18
CA ALA A 146 7.47 8.55 10.34
C ALA A 146 7.92 9.24 11.63
N VAL A 147 7.21 8.98 12.74
CA VAL A 147 7.48 9.61 14.05
C VAL A 147 8.85 9.22 14.61
N GLY A 148 9.39 8.05 14.26
CA GLY A 148 10.67 7.55 14.77
C GLY A 148 11.91 8.28 14.24
N ILE A 149 11.78 9.36 13.46
CA ILE A 149 12.91 10.21 13.12
C ILE A 149 13.54 10.82 14.37
N SER A 150 14.87 10.84 14.44
CA SER A 150 15.58 11.57 15.49
C SER A 150 15.25 13.07 15.46
N ALA A 151 15.14 13.70 16.64
CA ALA A 151 14.67 15.09 16.78
C ALA A 151 15.39 16.11 15.89
N TRP A 152 16.72 16.02 15.73
CA TRP A 152 17.47 16.93 14.87
C TRP A 152 17.13 16.75 13.37
N LYS A 153 16.85 15.52 12.91
CA LYS A 153 16.38 15.25 11.55
C LYS A 153 14.99 15.84 11.35
N GLY A 154 14.11 15.68 12.34
CA GLY A 154 12.79 16.30 12.35
C GLY A 154 12.88 17.82 12.22
N LEU A 155 13.79 18.46 12.96
CA LEU A 155 14.01 19.91 12.87
C LEU A 155 14.47 20.33 11.45
N MET A 156 15.46 19.63 10.88
CA MET A 156 15.96 19.96 9.54
C MET A 156 14.92 19.74 8.44
N LEU A 157 14.15 18.65 8.52
CA LEU A 157 13.08 18.37 7.56
C LEU A 157 11.92 19.36 7.71
N GLY A 158 11.60 19.77 8.94
CA GLY A 158 10.57 20.78 9.22
C GLY A 158 10.86 22.16 8.63
N ILE A 159 12.13 22.49 8.31
CA ILE A 159 12.48 23.70 7.55
C ILE A 159 12.06 23.56 6.08
N GLY A 160 12.07 22.35 5.53
CA GLY A 160 11.74 22.06 4.14
C GLY A 160 10.25 21.86 3.85
N GLY A 161 9.40 21.75 4.88
CA GLY A 161 7.95 21.52 4.72
C GLY A 161 7.26 20.97 5.97
N ASP A 162 5.94 20.82 5.89
CA ASP A 162 5.14 20.26 6.99
C ASP A 162 5.45 18.77 7.17
N LEU A 163 5.83 18.42 8.39
CA LEU A 163 6.17 17.07 8.81
C LEU A 163 4.95 16.13 8.83
N ILE A 164 3.74 16.67 8.98
CA ILE A 164 2.47 15.94 9.00
C ILE A 164 1.94 15.73 7.57
N ASP A 165 2.22 16.65 6.65
CA ASP A 165 1.88 16.55 5.22
C ASP A 165 3.17 16.58 4.38
N TRP A 166 3.82 15.43 4.34
CA TRP A 166 5.09 15.23 3.66
C TRP A 166 5.01 14.19 2.56
N HIS A 167 4.57 12.97 2.87
CA HIS A 167 4.62 11.80 1.99
C HIS A 167 3.25 11.52 1.36
N GLN A 168 2.86 12.30 0.35
CA GLN A 168 1.56 12.09 -0.29
C GLN A 168 1.40 10.70 -0.90
N LEU A 169 2.50 10.03 -1.27
CA LEU A 169 2.48 8.65 -1.77
C LEU A 169 1.76 7.67 -0.84
N ASP A 170 1.81 7.92 0.47
CA ASP A 170 1.20 7.07 1.50
C ASP A 170 -0.22 7.55 1.89
N HIS A 171 -0.88 8.36 1.04
CA HIS A 171 -2.31 8.66 1.16
C HIS A 171 -3.17 7.42 0.95
N TYR A 172 -2.65 6.41 0.23
CA TYR A 172 -3.32 5.13 0.01
C TYR A 172 -2.51 4.00 0.63
N THR A 173 -3.15 3.25 1.50
CA THR A 173 -2.58 2.03 2.08
C THR A 173 -3.61 0.92 2.03
N ALA A 174 -3.14 -0.31 2.08
CA ALA A 174 -3.98 -1.47 1.94
C ALA A 174 -3.52 -2.62 2.82
N VAL A 175 -4.49 -3.44 3.22
CA VAL A 175 -4.25 -4.78 3.74
C VAL A 175 -4.93 -5.77 2.80
N THR A 176 -4.26 -6.88 2.52
CA THR A 176 -4.79 -7.96 1.68
C THR A 176 -4.73 -9.28 2.42
N LEU A 177 -5.84 -10.00 2.45
CA LEU A 177 -5.95 -11.38 2.92
C LEU A 177 -5.99 -12.33 1.72
N ALA A 178 -5.12 -13.33 1.71
CA ALA A 178 -5.16 -14.43 0.74
C ALA A 178 -5.93 -15.63 1.34
N LEU A 179 -6.90 -16.12 0.59
CA LEU A 179 -7.67 -17.33 0.87
C LEU A 179 -7.29 -18.45 -0.11
N ASP A 180 -7.19 -19.68 0.38
CA ASP A 180 -6.99 -20.87 -0.46
C ASP A 180 -8.26 -21.30 -1.21
N GLU A 181 -8.18 -22.43 -1.92
CA GLU A 181 -9.28 -23.03 -2.67
C GLU A 181 -10.47 -23.41 -1.79
N ARG A 182 -10.24 -23.62 -0.49
CA ARG A 182 -11.25 -23.93 0.52
C ARG A 182 -11.74 -22.69 1.27
N GLN A 183 -11.38 -21.50 0.79
CA GLN A 183 -11.66 -20.20 1.41
C GLN A 183 -11.09 -20.05 2.83
N ARG A 184 -10.03 -20.79 3.15
CA ARG A 184 -9.32 -20.66 4.42
C ARG A 184 -8.28 -19.55 4.31
N PRO A 185 -8.16 -18.68 5.34
CA PRO A 185 -7.08 -17.71 5.47
C PRO A 185 -5.70 -18.36 5.45
N VAL A 186 -4.82 -17.88 4.57
CA VAL A 186 -3.47 -18.44 4.38
C VAL A 186 -2.38 -17.42 4.63
N ALA A 187 -2.57 -16.19 4.15
CA ALA A 187 -1.57 -15.14 4.29
C ALA A 187 -2.21 -13.75 4.38
N LEU A 188 -1.53 -12.86 5.10
CA LEU A 188 -1.87 -11.44 5.21
C LEU A 188 -0.72 -10.60 4.70
N MET A 189 -1.05 -9.63 3.87
CA MET A 189 -0.10 -8.71 3.25
C MET A 189 -0.45 -7.29 3.68
N PHE A 190 0.48 -6.63 4.34
CA PHE A 190 0.31 -5.24 4.79
C PHE A 190 1.14 -4.33 3.90
N GLN A 191 0.54 -3.26 3.37
CA GLN A 191 1.28 -2.26 2.63
C GLN A 191 2.12 -1.39 3.58
N GLN A 192 3.42 -1.32 3.27
CA GLN A 192 4.46 -0.62 4.03
C GLN A 192 5.32 0.14 3.01
N HIS A 193 5.21 1.46 2.97
CA HIS A 193 5.74 2.33 1.93
C HIS A 193 5.49 1.74 0.52
N ASN A 194 6.56 1.56 -0.27
CA ASN A 194 6.54 1.05 -1.64
C ASN A 194 6.73 -0.47 -1.73
N TYR A 195 6.46 -1.21 -0.65
CA TYR A 195 6.45 -2.67 -0.66
C TYR A 195 5.32 -3.20 0.23
N ARG A 196 5.22 -4.52 0.34
CA ARG A 196 4.30 -5.17 1.28
C ARG A 196 5.08 -6.04 2.24
N ARG A 197 4.55 -6.34 3.41
CA ARG A 197 5.05 -7.40 4.29
C ARG A 197 4.02 -8.50 4.40
N THR A 198 4.43 -9.73 4.10
CA THR A 198 3.57 -10.90 4.16
C THR A 198 3.79 -11.68 5.45
N TYR A 199 2.70 -12.12 6.07
CA TYR A 199 2.67 -13.06 7.18
C TYR A 199 1.80 -14.26 6.80
N ILE A 200 2.26 -15.46 7.10
CA ILE A 200 1.51 -16.69 6.89
C ILE A 200 0.68 -16.98 8.16
N VAL A 201 -0.63 -17.12 7.99
CA VAL A 201 -1.56 -17.52 9.05
C VAL A 201 -1.17 -18.92 9.53
N GLY A 202 -1.16 -19.22 10.82
CA GLY A 202 -0.74 -20.50 11.39
C GLY A 202 0.77 -20.70 11.53
N ALA A 203 1.60 -19.92 10.84
CA ALA A 203 3.06 -20.03 10.93
C ALA A 203 3.73 -18.78 11.53
N ASP A 204 3.26 -17.59 11.16
CA ASP A 204 3.82 -16.31 11.63
C ASP A 204 2.83 -15.56 12.54
N MET A 205 1.54 -15.89 12.44
CA MET A 205 0.48 -15.32 13.27
C MET A 205 -0.67 -16.31 13.42
N THR A 206 -1.45 -16.19 14.50
CA THR A 206 -2.66 -16.97 14.70
C THR A 206 -3.85 -16.31 14.03
N TRP A 207 -4.76 -17.12 13.47
CA TRP A 207 -6.05 -16.61 13.01
C TRP A 207 -6.95 -16.22 14.20
N THR A 208 -7.78 -15.19 14.03
CA THR A 208 -8.67 -14.71 15.10
C THR A 208 -9.99 -15.48 15.10
N ALA A 209 -10.59 -15.65 16.29
CA ALA A 209 -11.84 -16.40 16.44
C ALA A 209 -13.06 -15.71 15.81
N ASP A 210 -13.00 -14.40 15.61
CA ASP A 210 -14.05 -13.58 15.01
C ASP A 210 -13.87 -13.38 13.50
N ASP A 211 -12.90 -14.06 12.87
CA ASP A 211 -12.51 -13.90 11.46
C ASP A 211 -12.02 -12.49 11.07
N ARG A 212 -11.78 -11.60 12.04
CA ARG A 212 -11.38 -10.21 11.80
C ARG A 212 -9.99 -9.92 12.34
N ILE A 213 -9.05 -9.78 11.42
CA ILE A 213 -7.65 -9.51 11.73
C ILE A 213 -7.49 -8.09 12.26
N GLY A 214 -6.58 -7.91 13.24
CA GLY A 214 -6.23 -6.59 13.76
C GLY A 214 -5.17 -5.92 12.89
N VAL A 215 -5.38 -4.64 12.58
CA VAL A 215 -4.47 -3.78 11.81
C VAL A 215 -4.19 -2.52 12.59
N ASP A 216 -2.91 -2.26 12.88
CA ASP A 216 -2.48 -0.99 13.44
C ASP A 216 -2.09 -0.03 12.32
N VAL A 217 -2.47 1.24 12.48
CA VAL A 217 -2.01 2.33 11.62
C VAL A 217 -0.83 3.03 12.26
N ALA A 218 0.26 3.17 11.51
CA ALA A 218 1.43 3.91 11.96
C ALA A 218 1.13 5.41 12.09
N MET A 219 1.63 6.00 13.16
CA MET A 219 1.50 7.42 13.42
C MET A 219 2.19 8.22 12.31
N ARG A 220 1.44 9.16 11.71
CA ARG A 220 1.84 10.07 10.62
C ARG A 220 2.05 9.43 9.24
N SER A 221 2.71 8.29 9.13
CA SER A 221 2.96 7.63 7.83
C SER A 221 1.77 6.84 7.29
N ASN A 222 0.78 6.55 8.15
CA ASN A 222 -0.44 5.80 7.83
C ASN A 222 -0.23 4.34 7.41
N GLU A 223 0.97 3.80 7.53
CA GLU A 223 1.27 2.42 7.14
C GLU A 223 0.52 1.39 7.98
N PHE A 224 0.25 0.24 7.37
CA PHE A 224 -0.44 -0.84 8.06
C PHE A 224 0.52 -1.88 8.62
N TYR A 225 0.25 -2.30 9.86
CA TYR A 225 1.00 -3.33 10.57
C TYR A 225 0.05 -4.32 11.22
N ALA A 226 0.51 -5.57 11.39
CA ALA A 226 -0.19 -6.56 12.20
C ALA A 226 -0.34 -6.06 13.65
N HIS A 227 -1.55 -6.15 14.20
CA HIS A 227 -1.89 -5.61 15.50
C HIS A 227 -0.98 -6.10 16.64
N ARG A 228 -0.56 -5.17 17.49
CA ARG A 228 0.04 -5.47 18.80
C ARG A 228 -0.62 -4.56 19.85
N PRO A 229 -1.07 -5.08 20.99
CA PRO A 229 -1.85 -4.28 21.95
C PRO A 229 -1.04 -3.12 22.55
N GLU A 230 0.29 -3.21 22.55
CA GLU A 230 1.16 -2.15 23.04
C GLU A 230 1.70 -1.24 21.93
N ARG A 231 2.03 -0.01 22.34
CA ARG A 231 2.82 0.91 21.53
C ARG A 231 4.12 0.24 21.07
N THR A 232 4.32 0.16 19.76
CA THR A 232 5.39 -0.63 19.15
C THR A 232 6.18 0.20 18.14
N VAL A 233 7.52 0.08 18.20
CA VAL A 233 8.42 0.55 17.15
C VAL A 233 8.46 -0.48 16.02
N ARG A 234 8.28 -0.01 14.79
CA ARG A 234 8.23 -0.83 13.57
C ARG A 234 9.35 -0.41 12.64
N ARG A 235 10.22 -1.35 12.29
CA ARG A 235 11.28 -1.11 11.29
C ARG A 235 10.62 -0.83 9.94
N ALA A 236 10.91 0.35 9.39
CA ALA A 236 10.31 0.84 8.16
C ALA A 236 11.39 1.38 7.22
N ALA A 237 11.24 1.17 5.92
CA ALA A 237 12.13 1.71 4.89
C ALA A 237 11.32 2.06 3.65
N SER A 238 11.64 3.14 2.94
CA SER A 238 10.86 3.55 1.77
C SER A 238 10.78 2.50 0.66
N PHE A 239 11.80 1.65 0.53
CA PHE A 239 11.83 0.53 -0.41
C PHE A 239 12.51 -0.68 0.23
N LEU A 240 12.02 -1.88 -0.09
CA LEU A 240 12.78 -3.11 0.13
C LEU A 240 13.84 -3.25 -0.99
N SER A 241 15.11 -3.12 -0.60
CA SER A 241 16.28 -3.10 -1.49
C SER A 241 17.47 -3.80 -0.84
N PRO A 242 18.55 -4.10 -1.59
CA PRO A 242 19.75 -4.71 -1.02
C PRO A 242 20.36 -3.88 0.13
N ASP A 243 20.17 -2.55 0.10
CA ASP A 243 20.69 -1.64 1.13
C ASP A 243 19.82 -1.60 2.40
N THR A 244 18.58 -2.09 2.36
CA THR A 244 17.60 -1.95 3.44
C THR A 244 17.12 -3.29 4.00
N VAL A 245 17.25 -4.39 3.23
CA VAL A 245 16.73 -5.71 3.60
C VAL A 245 17.32 -6.23 4.91
N GLU A 246 18.62 -6.07 5.14
CA GLU A 246 19.25 -6.54 6.39
C GLU A 246 18.67 -5.82 7.61
N TYR A 247 18.43 -4.52 7.50
CA TYR A 247 17.80 -3.73 8.54
C TYR A 247 16.35 -4.15 8.80
N LEU A 248 15.54 -4.21 7.74
CA LEU A 248 14.14 -4.60 7.85
C LEU A 248 13.97 -5.98 8.50
N VAL A 249 14.83 -6.95 8.13
CA VAL A 249 14.73 -8.34 8.58
C VAL A 249 15.39 -8.57 9.94
N THR A 250 16.60 -8.05 10.16
CA THR A 250 17.44 -8.36 11.34
C THR A 250 17.64 -7.19 12.31
N GLY A 251 17.39 -5.95 11.88
CA GLY A 251 17.60 -4.73 12.66
C GLY A 251 19.05 -4.27 12.68
N ARG A 252 19.96 -5.03 12.06
CA ARG A 252 21.36 -4.66 11.86
C ARG A 252 21.53 -3.73 10.65
N ALA A 253 22.70 -3.12 10.51
CA ALA A 253 23.05 -2.30 9.36
C ALA A 253 22.04 -1.18 9.04
N ALA A 254 21.48 -0.54 10.06
CA ALA A 254 20.49 0.53 9.90
C ALA A 254 21.01 1.65 8.97
N PRO A 255 20.36 1.90 7.83
CA PRO A 255 20.75 2.98 6.93
C PRO A 255 20.65 4.35 7.62
N PHE A 256 21.61 5.23 7.34
CA PHE A 256 21.67 6.55 7.99
C PHE A 256 20.39 7.38 7.82
N ARG A 257 19.67 7.22 6.70
CA ARG A 257 18.47 8.01 6.34
C ARG A 257 17.14 7.33 6.68
N ILE A 258 17.15 6.28 7.49
CA ILE A 258 15.91 5.57 7.86
C ILE A 258 15.21 6.21 9.06
N ALA A 259 13.92 5.94 9.17
CA ALA A 259 13.05 6.33 10.27
C ALA A 259 12.12 5.17 10.57
N ASP A 260 12.05 4.75 11.82
CA ASP A 260 11.08 3.73 12.22
C ASP A 260 9.69 4.31 12.33
N ASP A 261 8.71 3.49 11.97
CA ASP A 261 7.32 3.75 12.27
C ASP A 261 7.00 3.45 13.72
N ILE A 262 5.92 4.05 14.20
CA ILE A 262 5.41 3.80 15.55
C ILE A 262 3.91 3.55 15.43
N THR A 263 3.45 2.43 15.98
CA THR A 263 2.03 2.12 16.15
C THR A 263 1.66 2.25 17.62
N ASP A 264 0.47 2.76 17.94
CA ASP A 264 -0.02 2.93 19.31
C ASP A 264 -1.54 2.68 19.37
N PRO A 265 -1.99 1.42 19.24
CA PRO A 265 -3.39 1.13 18.94
C PRO A 265 -4.31 1.36 20.14
N ALA A 266 -4.87 2.57 20.20
CA ALA A 266 -5.71 3.03 21.29
C ALA A 266 -7.21 3.01 20.95
N ILE A 267 -7.57 3.22 19.67
CA ILE A 267 -8.96 3.38 19.23
C ILE A 267 -9.23 2.48 18.03
N GLU A 268 -10.22 1.59 18.14
CA GLU A 268 -10.76 0.87 16.97
C GLU A 268 -11.65 1.81 16.15
N VAL A 269 -11.41 1.86 14.85
CA VAL A 269 -12.16 2.69 13.90
C VAL A 269 -13.36 1.92 13.39
N ASP A 270 -14.53 2.53 13.50
CA ASP A 270 -15.67 2.12 12.69
C ASP A 270 -15.67 2.85 11.34
N TYR A 271 -15.75 2.07 10.26
CA TYR A 271 -15.66 2.52 8.87
C TYR A 271 -16.69 1.81 8.01
N THR A 272 -17.21 2.49 7.01
CA THR A 272 -18.06 1.86 6.00
C THR A 272 -17.21 1.11 4.99
N LEU A 273 -17.68 -0.05 4.54
CA LEU A 273 -17.08 -0.77 3.43
C LEU A 273 -17.82 -0.41 2.14
N SER A 274 -17.09 0.10 1.15
CA SER A 274 -17.62 0.49 -0.15
C SER A 274 -16.91 -0.27 -1.27
N PHE A 275 -17.51 -0.27 -2.47
CA PHE A 275 -17.04 -1.09 -3.59
C PHE A 275 -17.03 -0.28 -4.90
N LEU A 276 -15.85 -0.21 -5.51
CA LEU A 276 -15.61 0.45 -6.80
C LEU A 276 -15.16 -0.60 -7.83
N PRO A 277 -15.47 -0.40 -9.12
CA PRO A 277 -14.87 -1.22 -10.17
C PRO A 277 -13.36 -0.97 -10.20
N GLN A 278 -12.57 -1.96 -10.61
CA GLN A 278 -11.11 -1.81 -10.67
C GLN A 278 -10.67 -0.78 -11.73
N THR A 279 -11.51 -0.48 -12.72
CA THR A 279 -11.28 0.58 -13.72
C THR A 279 -11.50 2.00 -13.19
N ASP A 280 -11.93 2.15 -11.94
CA ASP A 280 -12.17 3.45 -11.32
C ASP A 280 -10.85 4.22 -11.12
N ALA A 281 -10.91 5.55 -11.18
CA ALA A 281 -9.78 6.44 -10.97
C ALA A 281 -9.09 6.23 -9.62
N PHE A 282 -9.82 5.82 -8.56
CA PHE A 282 -9.21 5.45 -7.29
C PHE A 282 -8.07 4.43 -7.48
N TYR A 283 -8.26 3.42 -8.33
CA TYR A 283 -7.26 2.39 -8.61
C TYR A 283 -6.31 2.77 -9.75
N THR A 284 -6.83 3.36 -10.83
CA THR A 284 -6.14 3.36 -12.13
C THR A 284 -5.73 4.75 -12.65
N PHE A 285 -5.97 5.82 -11.88
CA PHE A 285 -5.56 7.17 -12.30
C PHE A 285 -4.05 7.26 -12.57
N LYS A 286 -3.67 7.60 -13.80
CA LYS A 286 -2.27 7.69 -14.21
C LYS A 286 -1.61 8.99 -13.80
N GLY A 287 -2.39 10.06 -13.64
CA GLY A 287 -1.90 11.36 -13.21
C GLY A 287 -1.52 11.38 -11.73
N PHE A 288 -1.57 12.56 -11.12
CA PHE A 288 -1.23 12.77 -9.71
C PHE A 288 -2.52 12.98 -8.90
N LEU A 289 -2.78 12.14 -7.89
CA LEU A 289 -3.86 12.29 -6.93
C LEU A 289 -3.39 13.05 -5.68
N GLY A 290 -2.79 14.20 -5.91
CA GLY A 290 -2.19 15.10 -4.93
C GLY A 290 -1.31 16.14 -5.62
N GLU A 291 -0.77 17.08 -4.85
CA GLU A 291 0.08 18.15 -5.37
C GLU A 291 1.33 17.61 -6.08
N LYS A 292 1.83 18.35 -7.07
CA LYS A 292 3.20 18.18 -7.57
C LYS A 292 4.14 19.02 -6.72
N ARG A 293 5.01 18.38 -5.94
CA ARG A 293 5.95 19.07 -5.04
C ARG A 293 7.38 18.86 -5.51
N LEU A 294 8.21 19.89 -5.33
CA LEU A 294 9.59 19.91 -5.84
C LEU A 294 10.53 18.91 -5.16
N LEU A 295 10.25 18.52 -3.91
CA LEU A 295 11.11 17.56 -3.20
C LEU A 295 10.65 16.12 -3.48
N PRO A 296 11.60 15.18 -3.68
CA PRO A 296 11.28 13.77 -3.90
C PRO A 296 10.38 13.17 -2.82
N GLY A 297 9.43 12.34 -3.24
CA GLY A 297 8.51 11.63 -2.33
C GLY A 297 7.39 12.49 -1.73
N ARG A 298 7.25 13.75 -2.19
CA ARG A 298 6.18 14.66 -1.76
C ARG A 298 5.04 14.84 -2.76
N SER A 299 5.21 14.36 -3.98
CA SER A 299 4.17 14.44 -5.00
C SER A 299 3.06 13.42 -4.76
N GLY A 300 1.84 13.78 -5.13
CA GLY A 300 0.67 12.91 -5.07
C GLY A 300 0.87 11.58 -5.81
N PRO A 301 0.40 10.45 -5.25
CA PRO A 301 0.51 9.15 -5.88
C PRO A 301 -0.37 9.07 -7.11
N PRO A 302 -0.11 8.12 -8.02
CA PRO A 302 -1.13 7.69 -8.97
C PRO A 302 -2.23 6.92 -8.23
N GLY A 303 -3.17 6.33 -8.96
CA GLY A 303 -4.17 5.43 -8.39
C GLY A 303 -3.54 4.27 -7.60
N ALA A 304 -4.31 3.69 -6.69
CA ALA A 304 -3.86 2.70 -5.71
C ALA A 304 -3.24 1.42 -6.32
N ASP A 305 -3.48 1.12 -7.61
CA ASP A 305 -2.85 -0.03 -8.27
C ASP A 305 -1.41 0.24 -8.71
N TYR A 306 -0.94 1.48 -8.69
CA TYR A 306 0.45 1.81 -8.96
C TYR A 306 1.25 1.81 -7.64
N ASN A 307 1.20 0.68 -6.94
CA ASN A 307 1.75 0.49 -5.58
C ASN A 307 3.02 -0.39 -5.51
N THR A 308 3.44 -0.98 -6.62
CA THR A 308 4.68 -1.76 -6.72
C THR A 308 5.16 -1.80 -8.16
N LEU A 309 6.36 -2.29 -8.40
CA LEU A 309 6.93 -2.43 -9.75
C LEU A 309 6.12 -3.43 -10.61
N PRO A 310 6.00 -3.22 -11.94
CA PRO A 310 5.19 -4.06 -12.82
C PRO A 310 5.48 -5.56 -12.72
N GLU A 311 6.74 -5.95 -12.63
CA GLU A 311 7.16 -7.35 -12.55
C GLU A 311 6.68 -8.07 -11.26
N ARG A 312 6.36 -7.28 -10.23
CA ARG A 312 5.82 -7.72 -8.94
C ARG A 312 4.32 -7.47 -8.80
N LYS A 313 3.62 -6.97 -9.82
CA LYS A 313 2.19 -6.65 -9.72
C LYS A 313 1.30 -7.86 -9.38
N PRO A 314 1.50 -9.07 -9.92
CA PRO A 314 0.70 -10.23 -9.53
C PRO A 314 0.75 -10.45 -8.01
N LEU A 315 -0.40 -10.61 -7.37
CA LEU A 315 -0.51 -10.66 -5.91
C LEU A 315 0.22 -11.88 -5.34
N HIS A 316 0.21 -13.03 -6.02
CA HIS A 316 1.00 -14.19 -5.60
C HIS A 316 2.50 -13.88 -5.53
N ARG A 317 3.02 -13.07 -6.46
CA ARG A 317 4.44 -12.68 -6.43
C ARG A 317 4.74 -11.79 -5.23
N GLN A 318 3.86 -10.87 -4.89
CA GLN A 318 4.02 -10.03 -3.70
C GLN A 318 3.91 -10.87 -2.43
N MET A 319 2.91 -11.75 -2.37
CA MET A 319 2.67 -12.65 -1.24
C MET A 319 3.93 -13.47 -0.93
N ILE A 320 4.52 -14.11 -1.94
CA ILE A 320 5.71 -14.96 -1.80
C ILE A 320 6.98 -14.13 -1.59
N SER A 321 7.22 -13.11 -2.42
CA SER A 321 8.49 -12.35 -2.41
C SER A 321 8.70 -11.54 -1.15
N PHE A 322 7.61 -11.15 -0.49
CA PHE A 322 7.65 -10.31 0.70
C PHE A 322 7.35 -11.05 2.00
N HIS A 323 7.39 -12.38 1.96
CA HIS A 323 7.38 -13.21 3.15
C HIS A 323 8.79 -13.35 3.71
N TRP A 324 9.00 -12.84 4.92
CA TRP A 324 10.22 -13.05 5.70
C TRP A 324 9.89 -13.00 7.19
N ARG A 325 10.72 -13.67 8.00
CA ARG A 325 10.60 -13.68 9.47
C ARG A 325 11.65 -12.79 10.12
N GLU A 326 11.39 -12.36 11.35
CA GLU A 326 12.42 -11.65 12.10
C GLU A 326 13.67 -12.52 12.22
N ASN A 327 14.84 -11.92 11.92
CA ASN A 327 16.14 -12.59 11.88
C ASN A 327 16.28 -13.70 10.82
N ASP A 328 15.51 -13.62 9.74
CA ASP A 328 15.59 -14.53 8.60
C ASP A 328 16.83 -14.25 7.72
N GLU A 329 17.99 -14.72 8.18
CA GLU A 329 19.28 -14.51 7.49
C GLU A 329 19.33 -15.18 6.10
N ASP A 330 18.55 -16.24 5.88
CA ASP A 330 18.45 -16.89 4.57
C ASP A 330 17.72 -15.99 3.57
N TYR A 331 16.64 -15.32 4.00
CA TYR A 331 15.98 -14.31 3.17
C TYR A 331 16.90 -13.12 2.85
N VAL A 332 17.64 -12.60 3.84
CA VAL A 332 18.63 -11.52 3.60
C VAL A 332 19.63 -11.95 2.54
N ARG A 333 20.20 -13.15 2.68
CA ARG A 333 21.15 -13.70 1.72
C ARG A 333 20.53 -13.89 0.34
N TRP A 334 19.31 -14.44 0.27
CA TRP A 334 18.57 -14.59 -0.98
C TRP A 334 18.36 -13.26 -1.69
N PHE A 335 17.94 -12.23 -0.94
CA PHE A 335 17.65 -10.91 -1.49
C PHE A 335 18.93 -10.23 -2.02
N SER A 336 20.07 -10.47 -1.36
CA SER A 336 21.37 -9.90 -1.72
C SER A 336 22.12 -10.66 -2.82
N GLU A 337 21.76 -11.91 -3.12
CA GLU A 337 22.43 -12.76 -4.12
C GLU A 337 21.72 -12.70 -5.50
N PRO A 338 22.33 -12.13 -6.54
CA PRO A 338 21.76 -12.16 -7.89
C PRO A 338 21.57 -13.59 -8.39
N GLY A 339 20.35 -13.96 -8.79
CA GLY A 339 20.08 -15.20 -9.52
C GLY A 339 19.38 -16.32 -8.74
N ARG A 340 19.11 -16.18 -7.44
CA ARG A 340 18.38 -17.21 -6.67
C ARG A 340 16.90 -17.41 -7.02
N GLY A 341 16.37 -16.65 -7.99
CA GLY A 341 15.07 -16.89 -8.61
C GLY A 341 13.86 -16.78 -7.68
N PHE A 342 12.68 -16.65 -8.27
CA PHE A 342 11.41 -16.68 -7.54
C PHE A 342 11.08 -18.09 -7.03
N ASP A 343 11.55 -19.12 -7.73
CA ASP A 343 11.24 -20.53 -7.46
C ASP A 343 11.67 -20.98 -6.06
N HIS A 344 12.83 -20.52 -5.58
CA HIS A 344 13.30 -20.83 -4.23
C HIS A 344 12.35 -20.31 -3.15
N LEU A 345 11.86 -19.08 -3.30
CA LEU A 345 10.87 -18.52 -2.38
C LEU A 345 9.52 -19.22 -2.51
N SER A 346 9.10 -19.57 -3.74
CA SER A 346 7.87 -20.31 -3.98
C SER A 346 7.87 -21.66 -3.29
N GLU A 347 8.95 -22.44 -3.42
CA GLU A 347 9.12 -23.74 -2.76
C GLU A 347 9.13 -23.61 -1.22
N ARG A 348 9.86 -22.60 -0.71
CA ARG A 348 9.87 -22.28 0.72
C ARG A 348 8.47 -21.95 1.24
N PHE A 349 7.73 -21.12 0.53
CA PHE A 349 6.38 -20.68 0.88
C PHE A 349 5.39 -21.85 0.82
N SER A 350 5.44 -22.67 -0.23
CA SER A 350 4.62 -23.88 -0.40
C SER A 350 4.76 -24.83 0.80
N ARG A 351 6.00 -25.11 1.24
CA ARG A 351 6.25 -25.93 2.43
C ARG A 351 5.66 -25.36 3.73
N LEU A 352 5.57 -24.04 3.86
CA LEU A 352 5.02 -23.42 5.06
C LEU A 352 3.50 -23.49 5.10
N ILE A 353 2.84 -23.37 3.96
CA ILE A 353 1.39 -23.53 3.85
C ILE A 353 0.98 -25.00 4.01
N ALA A 354 1.71 -25.93 3.39
CA ALA A 354 1.38 -27.35 3.45
C ALA A 354 1.45 -27.95 4.88
N ARG A 355 2.18 -27.32 5.80
CA ARG A 355 2.25 -27.73 7.21
C ARG A 355 1.00 -27.38 8.03
N GLN A 356 0.01 -26.76 7.41
CA GLN A 356 -1.23 -26.29 8.04
C GLN A 356 -2.45 -27.12 7.65
N ASP A 357 -2.28 -27.98 6.64
CA ASP A 357 -3.20 -29.07 6.31
C ASP A 357 -2.92 -30.30 7.18
#